data_AF-A0A6F9BHC0-F1
#
_entry.id   AF-A0A6F9BHC0-F1
#
_cell.length_a   1.000
_cell.length_b   1.000
_cell.length_c   1.000
_cell.angle_alpha   90.00
_cell.angle_beta   90.00
_cell.angle_gamma   90.00
#
_symmetry.space_group_name_H-M   'P 1'
#
loop_
_entity.id
_entity.type
_entity.pdbx_description
1 polymer ?
#
loop_
_entity_poly.entity_id
_entity_poly.type
_entity_poly.pdbx_seq_one_letter_code
_entity_poly.pdbx_strand_id
1 'polypeptide(L)'
;MTLGRCTRRMECSREGQANHWLWSYQPANQPANQPANQPANQPASQCVTVQSLEPAIQSREEETQVSLVVAQLPTLSEEESLTCSFGTLPPQPAVVTGTTITCQSPLPELLPPSPPGSDHMSLRVSVMFGDEQRLEPRGPNSCPFVWALQSSPLVPVGFLFPVLVLLGRNLDMFQFQYPLNQLEYSAPIYLQRGSHRIDSAPNLRLQLYDCSVGQSDCSQCRAVSSRYGCVWCGGESPGCVYNLSCTSSPGPADTCPSPQITQIQPLSGPVEGGVLVTIHGSNLGMHYQDIQGGVTVAGVSCLPQPHGYLISTRIVCELQPSKQETEGPVVVTVGDSEPGQSLQTFTYQDPQLTGIVPDKGPLSGGTTLTVQGTRLLTGQRKDLTAYVGQQPCYMRGKRPPGSRTSPRTKSELTCGCFLGKGERSVPGQVFRYMEDPVITKAFPAESFYE
;
A
#
# COMPACT_ATOMS: atom_id res chain seq x y z
N MET A 1 -8.03 -39.50 -39.08
CA MET A 1 -7.30 -38.67 -38.11
C MET A 1 -8.28 -37.93 -37.19
N THR A 2 -8.58 -38.55 -36.04
CA THR A 2 -9.28 -37.91 -34.92
C THR A 2 -8.30 -36.98 -34.18
N LEU A 3 -8.36 -35.69 -34.47
CA LEU A 3 -7.29 -34.75 -34.11
C LEU A 3 -7.51 -33.98 -32.80
N GLY A 4 -8.48 -34.35 -31.95
CA GLY A 4 -8.80 -33.58 -30.74
C GLY A 4 -9.14 -32.11 -31.03
N ARG A 5 -9.70 -31.82 -32.21
CA ARG A 5 -9.98 -30.46 -32.71
C ARG A 5 -11.45 -30.09 -32.53
N CYS A 6 -11.72 -28.83 -32.19
CA CYS A 6 -13.06 -28.26 -32.30
C CYS A 6 -13.25 -27.72 -33.73
N THR A 7 -14.10 -28.37 -34.53
CA THR A 7 -14.37 -27.99 -35.93
C THR A 7 -15.85 -28.16 -36.25
N ARG A 8 -16.31 -27.57 -37.36
CA ARG A 8 -17.68 -27.82 -37.83
C ARG A 8 -17.82 -29.28 -38.21
N ARG A 9 -19.03 -29.85 -38.06
CA ARG A 9 -19.29 -31.27 -38.36
C ARG A 9 -18.78 -31.69 -39.73
N MET A 10 -19.01 -30.85 -40.76
CA MET A 10 -18.60 -31.12 -42.15
C MET A 10 -17.08 -31.00 -42.39
N GLU A 11 -16.33 -30.45 -41.45
CA GLU A 11 -14.86 -30.32 -41.52
C GLU A 11 -14.16 -31.50 -40.82
N CYS A 12 -14.90 -32.35 -40.10
CA CYS A 12 -14.39 -33.58 -39.51
C CYS A 12 -14.54 -34.72 -40.51
N SER A 13 -13.43 -35.14 -41.13
CA SER A 13 -13.39 -36.18 -42.19
C SER A 13 -14.05 -37.54 -41.88
N ARG A 14 -14.33 -37.85 -40.61
CA ARG A 14 -14.93 -39.12 -40.14
C ARG A 14 -16.15 -38.87 -39.24
N GLU A 15 -16.84 -37.75 -39.41
CA GLU A 15 -18.02 -37.37 -38.63
C GLU A 15 -19.18 -38.37 -38.69
N GLY A 16 -19.21 -39.23 -39.72
CA GLY A 16 -20.18 -40.31 -39.87
C GLY A 16 -19.90 -41.54 -39.02
N GLN A 17 -18.72 -41.67 -38.41
CA GLN A 17 -18.32 -42.83 -37.61
C GLN A 17 -18.67 -42.63 -36.12
N ALA A 18 -18.96 -43.72 -35.42
CA ALA A 18 -19.30 -43.68 -33.99
C ALA A 18 -18.16 -43.03 -33.18
N ASN A 19 -18.52 -42.13 -32.26
CA ASN A 19 -17.63 -41.41 -31.35
C ASN A 19 -16.51 -40.57 -32.00
N HIS A 20 -16.53 -40.36 -33.33
CA HIS A 20 -15.54 -39.55 -34.03
C HIS A 20 -15.86 -38.04 -34.05
N TRP A 21 -17.13 -37.68 -33.85
CA TRP A 21 -17.56 -36.30 -33.68
C TRP A 21 -18.57 -36.21 -32.55
N LEU A 22 -18.29 -35.35 -31.57
CA LEU A 22 -19.12 -35.13 -30.39
C LEU A 22 -19.57 -33.68 -30.35
N TRP A 23 -20.79 -33.44 -29.89
CA TRP A 23 -21.34 -32.10 -29.73
C TRP A 23 -22.03 -31.99 -28.37
N SER A 24 -21.83 -30.87 -27.70
CA SER A 24 -22.55 -30.53 -26.48
C SER A 24 -23.19 -29.16 -26.64
N TYR A 25 -24.47 -29.04 -26.27
CA TYR A 25 -25.16 -27.76 -26.14
C TYR A 25 -25.67 -27.66 -24.70
N GLN A 26 -25.10 -26.76 -23.91
CA GLN A 26 -25.71 -26.34 -22.65
C GLN A 26 -26.56 -25.10 -22.94
N PRO A 27 -27.89 -25.15 -22.79
CA PRO A 27 -28.68 -23.93 -22.83
C PRO A 27 -28.36 -23.10 -21.59
N ALA A 28 -27.63 -22.00 -21.78
CA ALA A 28 -27.60 -20.93 -20.78
C ALA A 28 -28.99 -20.29 -20.76
N ASN A 29 -29.74 -20.51 -19.67
CA ASN A 29 -31.06 -19.95 -19.38
C ASN A 29 -32.23 -20.45 -20.26
N GLN A 30 -32.98 -21.45 -19.76
CA GLN A 30 -34.39 -21.63 -20.13
C GLN A 30 -35.27 -21.64 -18.88
N PRO A 31 -36.31 -20.78 -18.80
CA PRO A 31 -37.35 -20.89 -17.79
C PRO A 31 -38.18 -22.15 -18.01
N ALA A 32 -38.63 -22.76 -16.91
CA ALA A 32 -39.57 -23.88 -16.92
C ALA A 32 -40.92 -23.43 -17.50
N ASN A 33 -41.13 -23.68 -18.80
CA ASN A 33 -42.39 -24.00 -19.49
C ASN A 33 -42.36 -23.52 -20.93
N GLN A 34 -41.96 -24.39 -21.87
CA GLN A 34 -42.56 -24.51 -23.22
C GLN A 34 -42.00 -25.74 -23.95
N PRO A 35 -42.76 -26.34 -24.90
CA PRO A 35 -42.49 -27.69 -25.39
C PRO A 35 -41.30 -27.75 -26.35
N ALA A 36 -40.49 -28.78 -26.18
CA ALA A 36 -39.38 -29.12 -27.06
C ALA A 36 -39.90 -29.60 -28.43
N ASN A 37 -39.68 -28.80 -29.48
CA ASN A 37 -39.54 -29.35 -30.82
C ASN A 37 -38.08 -29.81 -31.00
N GLN A 38 -37.75 -30.99 -30.47
CA GLN A 38 -36.53 -31.71 -30.82
C GLN A 38 -36.89 -33.17 -31.13
N PRO A 39 -36.35 -33.73 -32.23
CA PRO A 39 -36.57 -35.13 -32.57
C PRO A 39 -35.95 -36.04 -31.50
N ALA A 40 -36.78 -36.95 -30.99
CA ALA A 40 -36.41 -37.96 -30.00
C ALA A 40 -35.47 -39.00 -30.61
N ASN A 41 -34.17 -38.93 -30.32
CA ASN A 41 -33.23 -40.06 -30.10
C ASN A 41 -31.75 -39.65 -30.22
N GLN A 42 -31.26 -38.68 -29.42
CA GLN A 42 -29.80 -38.52 -29.25
C GLN A 42 -29.47 -38.17 -27.79
N PRO A 43 -28.60 -38.95 -27.10
CA PRO A 43 -28.17 -38.61 -25.75
C PRO A 43 -27.33 -37.32 -25.79
N ALA A 44 -27.55 -36.44 -24.81
CA ALA A 44 -26.75 -35.23 -24.61
C ALA A 44 -25.27 -35.61 -24.51
N SER A 45 -24.50 -35.36 -25.58
CA SER A 45 -23.14 -35.88 -25.68
C SER A 45 -22.20 -35.00 -24.86
N GLN A 46 -21.80 -35.48 -23.68
CA GLN A 46 -20.74 -34.87 -22.87
C GLN A 46 -19.37 -35.18 -23.49
N CYS A 47 -18.37 -34.31 -23.25
CA CYS A 47 -16.99 -34.54 -23.69
C CYS A 47 -16.48 -35.93 -23.25
N VAL A 48 -15.57 -36.52 -24.02
CA VAL A 48 -14.91 -37.79 -23.64
C VAL A 48 -14.24 -37.61 -22.28
N THR A 49 -14.57 -38.47 -21.32
CA THR A 49 -13.96 -38.51 -20.00
C THR A 49 -13.41 -39.90 -19.70
N VAL A 50 -12.32 -39.92 -18.94
CA VAL A 50 -11.87 -41.15 -18.27
C VAL A 50 -12.83 -41.40 -17.12
N GLN A 51 -13.53 -42.53 -17.16
CA GLN A 51 -14.55 -42.91 -16.18
C GLN A 51 -13.93 -43.54 -14.94
N SER A 52 -12.89 -44.36 -15.12
CA SER A 52 -12.15 -44.98 -14.03
C SER A 52 -10.69 -45.23 -14.43
N LEU A 53 -9.85 -45.34 -13.42
CA LEU A 53 -8.42 -45.62 -13.49
C LEU A 53 -8.12 -46.72 -12.46
N GLU A 54 -7.68 -47.90 -12.92
CA GLU A 54 -7.43 -49.04 -12.05
C GLU A 54 -6.10 -49.75 -12.38
N PRO A 55 -5.21 -49.96 -11.40
CA PRO A 55 -5.23 -49.38 -10.05
C PRO A 55 -4.86 -47.88 -10.07
N ALA A 56 -5.56 -47.05 -9.30
CA ALA A 56 -5.24 -45.62 -9.18
C ALA A 56 -4.05 -45.33 -8.26
N ILE A 57 -3.66 -46.31 -7.42
CA ILE A 57 -2.56 -46.21 -6.46
C ILE A 57 -1.60 -47.36 -6.75
N GLN A 58 -0.33 -47.03 -6.99
CA GLN A 58 0.71 -47.98 -7.39
C GLN A 58 1.99 -47.70 -6.59
N SER A 59 2.79 -48.74 -6.36
CA SER A 59 4.12 -48.59 -5.76
C SER A 59 5.05 -47.85 -6.71
N ARG A 60 5.89 -46.96 -6.19
CA ARG A 60 6.93 -46.27 -6.97
C ARG A 60 8.08 -47.22 -7.36
N GLU A 61 8.21 -48.36 -6.68
CA GLU A 61 9.36 -49.26 -6.82
C GLU A 61 9.26 -50.23 -8.01
N GLU A 62 8.09 -50.33 -8.64
CA GLU A 62 7.84 -51.32 -9.69
C GLU A 62 7.01 -50.72 -10.83
N GLU A 63 7.36 -51.10 -12.07
CA GLU A 63 6.55 -50.80 -13.24
C GLU A 63 5.32 -51.73 -13.27
N THR A 64 4.12 -51.16 -13.27
CA THR A 64 2.87 -51.90 -13.21
C THR A 64 1.88 -51.42 -14.26
N GLN A 65 0.96 -52.30 -14.67
CA GLN A 65 -0.06 -51.94 -15.64
C GLN A 65 -1.16 -51.11 -15.01
N VAL A 66 -1.59 -50.08 -15.74
CA VAL A 66 -2.74 -49.25 -15.40
C VAL A 66 -3.78 -49.31 -16.52
N SER A 67 -5.04 -49.49 -16.15
CA SER A 67 -6.17 -49.57 -17.07
C SER A 67 -7.10 -48.38 -16.89
N LEU A 68 -7.42 -47.69 -17.99
CA LEU A 68 -8.35 -46.56 -18.06
C LEU A 68 -9.62 -47.00 -18.79
N VAL A 69 -10.79 -46.71 -18.22
CA VAL A 69 -12.07 -46.95 -18.91
C VAL A 69 -12.59 -45.65 -19.50
N VAL A 70 -12.81 -45.65 -20.81
CA VAL A 70 -13.32 -44.51 -21.58
C VAL A 70 -14.51 -44.99 -22.42
N ALA A 71 -15.73 -44.62 -22.02
CA ALA A 71 -16.94 -45.15 -22.66
C ALA A 71 -17.13 -44.74 -24.13
N GLN A 72 -16.56 -43.60 -24.55
CA GLN A 72 -16.75 -43.04 -25.89
C GLN A 72 -15.44 -43.02 -26.67
N LEU A 73 -14.80 -44.18 -26.84
CA LEU A 73 -13.61 -44.28 -27.69
C LEU A 73 -13.99 -44.31 -29.19
N PRO A 74 -13.28 -43.56 -30.05
CA PRO A 74 -13.39 -43.71 -31.49
C PRO A 74 -12.73 -45.01 -31.94
N THR A 75 -13.23 -45.59 -33.03
CA THR A 75 -12.59 -46.73 -33.70
C THR A 75 -11.28 -46.29 -34.35
N LEU A 76 -10.17 -46.94 -33.99
CA LEU A 76 -8.83 -46.64 -34.53
C LEU A 76 -8.58 -47.45 -35.82
N SER A 77 -7.95 -46.86 -36.83
CA SER A 77 -7.41 -47.61 -37.98
C SER A 77 -6.04 -48.24 -37.66
N GLU A 78 -5.54 -49.18 -38.48
CA GLU A 78 -4.28 -49.90 -38.22
C GLU A 78 -3.04 -49.01 -38.07
N GLU A 79 -3.08 -47.78 -38.61
CA GLU A 79 -2.00 -46.78 -38.52
C GLU A 79 -2.20 -45.76 -37.39
N GLU A 80 -3.28 -45.86 -36.62
CA GLU A 80 -3.63 -44.93 -35.54
C GLU A 80 -3.39 -45.61 -34.18
N SER A 81 -2.44 -45.09 -33.40
CA SER A 81 -2.13 -45.58 -32.06
C SER A 81 -2.49 -44.54 -30.98
N LEU A 82 -2.83 -45.04 -29.79
CA LEU A 82 -2.95 -44.24 -28.59
C LEU A 82 -1.70 -44.40 -27.71
N THR A 83 -1.39 -43.37 -26.94
CA THR A 83 -0.33 -43.41 -25.93
C THR A 83 -0.84 -42.84 -24.60
N CYS A 84 -0.29 -43.32 -23.49
CA CYS A 84 -0.53 -42.75 -22.16
C CYS A 84 0.62 -41.84 -21.76
N SER A 85 0.32 -40.58 -21.47
CA SER A 85 1.27 -39.63 -20.91
C SER A 85 1.07 -39.51 -19.39
N PHE A 86 2.15 -39.66 -18.63
CA PHE A 86 2.16 -39.52 -17.17
C PHE A 86 2.89 -38.22 -16.80
N GLY A 87 2.13 -37.14 -16.59
CA GLY A 87 2.69 -35.80 -16.39
C GLY A 87 3.53 -35.37 -17.59
N THR A 88 4.82 -35.15 -17.37
CA THR A 88 5.81 -34.76 -18.39
C THR A 88 6.78 -35.88 -18.77
N LEU A 89 6.51 -37.12 -18.35
CA LEU A 89 7.36 -38.28 -18.62
C LEU A 89 7.14 -38.83 -20.03
N PRO A 90 8.10 -39.59 -20.58
CA PRO A 90 7.98 -40.19 -21.91
C PRO A 90 6.67 -40.98 -22.05
N PRO A 91 5.89 -40.76 -23.13
CA PRO A 91 4.60 -41.42 -23.31
C PRO A 91 4.79 -42.93 -23.49
N GLN A 92 3.89 -43.70 -22.87
CA GLN A 92 3.88 -45.16 -22.95
C GLN A 92 2.89 -45.63 -24.01
N PRO A 93 3.22 -46.68 -24.79
CA PRO A 93 2.31 -47.22 -25.80
C PRO A 93 1.05 -47.77 -25.13
N ALA A 94 -0.11 -47.47 -25.72
CA ALA A 94 -1.39 -47.92 -25.18
C ALA A 94 -1.97 -49.09 -25.98
N VAL A 95 -2.50 -50.08 -25.26
CA VAL A 95 -3.25 -51.20 -25.85
C VAL A 95 -4.74 -50.95 -25.61
N VAL A 96 -5.52 -50.95 -26.69
CA VAL A 96 -6.96 -50.64 -26.64
C VAL A 96 -7.77 -51.91 -26.83
N THR A 97 -8.63 -52.23 -25.85
CA THR A 97 -9.55 -53.37 -25.88
C THR A 97 -10.96 -52.88 -25.55
N GLY A 98 -11.79 -52.68 -26.57
CA GLY A 98 -13.15 -52.16 -26.41
C GLY A 98 -13.14 -50.71 -25.91
N THR A 99 -13.61 -50.49 -24.69
CA THR A 99 -13.61 -49.19 -23.99
C THR A 99 -12.45 -49.02 -23.01
N THR A 100 -11.57 -50.03 -22.90
CA THR A 100 -10.46 -50.05 -21.93
C THR A 100 -9.15 -49.76 -22.65
N ILE A 101 -8.34 -48.89 -22.06
CA ILE A 101 -7.00 -48.54 -22.50
C ILE A 101 -6.03 -49.01 -21.43
N THR A 102 -5.09 -49.87 -21.78
CA THR A 102 -4.06 -50.38 -20.86
C THR A 102 -2.69 -49.85 -21.25
N CYS A 103 -1.97 -49.33 -20.26
CA CYS A 103 -0.63 -48.77 -20.41
C CYS A 103 0.27 -49.25 -19.27
N GLN A 104 1.58 -49.29 -19.51
CA GLN A 104 2.55 -49.47 -18.43
C GLN A 104 2.76 -48.14 -17.69
N SER A 105 2.96 -48.20 -16.36
CA SER A 105 3.37 -47.04 -15.58
C SER A 105 4.79 -46.60 -15.97
N PRO A 106 5.23 -45.37 -15.67
CA PRO A 106 6.60 -44.96 -15.96
C PRO A 106 7.64 -45.76 -15.15
N LEU A 107 8.85 -45.90 -15.71
CA LEU A 107 9.99 -46.53 -15.06
C LEU A 107 10.34 -45.86 -13.71
N PRO A 108 10.60 -46.62 -12.63
CA PRO A 108 10.94 -46.10 -11.31
C PRO A 108 12.07 -45.06 -11.27
N GLU A 109 13.06 -45.22 -12.14
CA GLU A 109 14.24 -44.35 -12.25
C GLU A 109 13.91 -42.94 -12.76
N LEU A 110 12.81 -42.80 -13.51
CA LEU A 110 12.36 -41.54 -14.10
C LEU A 110 11.34 -40.83 -13.21
N LEU A 111 10.88 -41.46 -12.13
CA LEU A 111 9.89 -40.90 -11.22
C LEU A 111 10.53 -39.83 -10.31
N PRO A 112 9.93 -38.62 -10.20
CA PRO A 112 10.48 -37.55 -9.36
C PRO A 112 10.49 -37.91 -7.85
N PRO A 113 11.26 -37.22 -7.01
CA PRO A 113 11.22 -37.43 -5.56
C PRO A 113 9.87 -36.96 -4.97
N SER A 114 9.45 -37.56 -3.83
CA SER A 114 8.26 -37.09 -3.12
C SER A 114 8.48 -35.70 -2.52
N PRO A 115 7.43 -34.85 -2.46
CA PRO A 115 7.53 -33.53 -1.83
C PRO A 115 7.93 -33.63 -0.34
N PRO A 116 8.69 -32.65 0.20
CA PRO A 116 9.05 -32.64 1.62
C PRO A 116 7.80 -32.68 2.51
N GLY A 117 7.73 -33.67 3.41
CA GLY A 117 6.57 -33.85 4.31
C GLY A 117 5.41 -34.64 3.72
N SER A 118 5.55 -35.22 2.53
CA SER A 118 4.56 -36.11 1.92
C SER A 118 5.11 -37.53 1.72
N ASP A 119 4.25 -38.52 1.91
CA ASP A 119 4.53 -39.96 1.72
C ASP A 119 4.14 -40.47 0.32
N HIS A 120 3.61 -39.60 -0.55
CA HIS A 120 3.15 -39.96 -1.89
C HIS A 120 3.50 -38.89 -2.93
N MET A 121 3.36 -39.23 -4.21
CA MET A 121 3.32 -38.28 -5.32
C MET A 121 2.10 -38.54 -6.19
N SER A 122 1.64 -37.52 -6.92
CA SER A 122 0.55 -37.67 -7.89
C SER A 122 1.00 -37.25 -9.28
N LEU A 123 0.76 -38.11 -10.28
CA LEU A 123 0.99 -37.81 -11.69
C LEU A 123 -0.35 -37.75 -12.42
N ARG A 124 -0.53 -36.75 -13.29
CA ARG A 124 -1.71 -36.69 -14.16
C ARG A 124 -1.53 -37.66 -15.32
N VAL A 125 -2.45 -38.62 -15.45
CA VAL A 125 -2.50 -39.53 -16.62
C VAL A 125 -3.39 -38.92 -17.69
N SER A 126 -2.92 -38.87 -18.93
CA SER A 126 -3.71 -38.44 -20.10
C SER A 126 -3.50 -39.41 -21.27
N VAL A 127 -4.52 -39.55 -22.12
CA VAL A 127 -4.46 -40.38 -23.33
C VAL A 127 -4.28 -39.47 -24.54
N MET A 128 -3.26 -39.76 -25.34
CA MET A 128 -2.88 -38.98 -26.52
C MET A 128 -3.04 -39.82 -27.79
N PHE A 129 -3.30 -39.16 -28.92
CA PHE A 129 -3.53 -39.79 -30.21
C PHE A 129 -2.40 -39.45 -31.19
N GLY A 130 -1.77 -40.47 -31.77
CA GLY A 130 -0.69 -40.34 -32.76
C GLY A 130 0.69 -40.06 -32.16
N ASP A 131 1.72 -40.36 -32.96
CA ASP A 131 3.11 -40.08 -32.64
C ASP A 131 3.44 -38.59 -32.78
N GLU A 132 4.32 -38.14 -31.90
CA GLU A 132 4.57 -36.74 -31.53
C GLU A 132 4.88 -35.78 -32.70
N GLN A 133 3.85 -35.14 -33.27
CA GLN A 133 4.00 -33.85 -33.97
C GLN A 133 2.94 -32.85 -33.51
N ARG A 134 3.37 -31.97 -32.61
CA ARG A 134 2.79 -30.66 -32.24
C ARG A 134 1.53 -30.25 -33.02
N LEU A 135 0.37 -30.59 -32.47
CA LEU A 135 -0.83 -29.81 -32.74
C LEU A 135 -0.82 -28.58 -31.82
N GLU A 136 -0.60 -27.42 -32.41
CA GLU A 136 -0.92 -26.16 -31.73
C GLU A 136 -2.39 -26.14 -31.31
N PRO A 137 -2.72 -25.78 -30.06
CA PRO A 137 -4.11 -25.70 -29.63
C PRO A 137 -4.82 -24.55 -30.38
N ARG A 138 -5.79 -24.86 -31.26
CA ARG A 138 -6.58 -23.85 -31.98
C ARG A 138 -8.05 -23.90 -31.56
N GLY A 139 -8.51 -22.80 -30.96
CA GLY A 139 -9.86 -22.57 -30.46
C GLY A 139 -9.88 -21.50 -29.35
N PRO A 140 -11.00 -20.81 -29.11
CA PRO A 140 -11.09 -19.71 -28.12
C PRO A 140 -10.87 -20.16 -26.66
N ASN A 141 -10.91 -21.47 -26.40
CA ASN A 141 -10.64 -22.08 -25.09
C ASN A 141 -9.29 -22.80 -25.00
N SER A 142 -8.50 -22.73 -26.06
CA SER A 142 -7.23 -23.45 -26.20
C SER A 142 -6.01 -22.59 -25.82
N CYS A 143 -6.17 -21.27 -25.76
CA CYS A 143 -5.15 -20.35 -25.28
C CYS A 143 -4.99 -20.44 -23.75
N PRO A 144 -3.74 -20.45 -23.23
CA PRO A 144 -3.50 -20.32 -21.81
C PRO A 144 -4.14 -19.02 -21.31
N PHE A 145 -4.85 -19.09 -20.18
CA PHE A 145 -5.53 -17.93 -19.63
C PHE A 145 -5.49 -17.98 -18.11
N VAL A 146 -4.92 -16.94 -17.49
CA VAL A 146 -4.95 -16.73 -16.04
C VAL A 146 -6.07 -15.78 -15.69
N TRP A 147 -6.94 -16.18 -14.77
CA TRP A 147 -8.04 -15.34 -14.31
C TRP A 147 -7.94 -14.92 -12.84
N ALA A 148 -7.19 -15.65 -12.01
CA ALA A 148 -7.05 -15.33 -10.58
C ALA A 148 -5.74 -15.86 -9.98
N LEU A 149 -5.41 -15.35 -8.79
CA LEU A 149 -4.38 -15.90 -7.90
C LEU A 149 -5.07 -16.74 -6.82
N GLN A 150 -4.58 -17.96 -6.58
CA GLN A 150 -5.01 -18.78 -5.44
C GLN A 150 -4.23 -18.41 -4.17
N SER A 151 -2.94 -18.06 -4.32
CA SER A 151 -2.11 -17.56 -3.23
C SER A 151 -2.38 -16.08 -2.94
N SER A 152 -1.86 -15.58 -1.82
CA SER A 152 -1.89 -14.14 -1.53
C SER A 152 -1.26 -13.34 -2.68
N PRO A 153 -1.87 -12.23 -3.12
CA PRO A 153 -1.27 -11.34 -4.12
C PRO A 153 -0.15 -10.47 -3.54
N LEU A 154 0.11 -10.52 -2.23
CA LEU A 154 1.19 -9.78 -1.55
C LEU A 154 2.48 -10.60 -1.55
N VAL A 155 3.54 -10.07 -2.16
CA VAL A 155 4.85 -10.74 -2.22
C VAL A 155 5.97 -9.77 -1.78
N PRO A 156 6.69 -10.05 -0.68
CA PRO A 156 7.84 -9.28 -0.27
C PRO A 156 9.04 -9.54 -1.18
N VAL A 157 9.81 -8.50 -1.45
CA VAL A 157 11.01 -8.55 -2.28
C VAL A 157 12.18 -9.21 -1.53
N GLY A 158 13.03 -9.93 -2.25
CA GLY A 158 14.27 -10.49 -1.70
C GLY A 158 14.11 -11.76 -0.85
N PHE A 159 12.88 -12.27 -0.69
CA PHE A 159 12.60 -13.53 -0.01
C PHE A 159 12.20 -14.61 -1.03
N LEU A 160 12.75 -15.83 -0.89
CA LEU A 160 12.32 -17.00 -1.66
C LEU A 160 10.91 -17.39 -1.19
N PHE A 161 9.89 -16.74 -1.76
CA PHE A 161 8.49 -17.03 -1.43
C PHE A 161 8.10 -18.46 -1.82
N PRO A 162 7.15 -19.09 -1.10
CA PRO A 162 6.54 -20.31 -1.58
C PRO A 162 5.76 -19.99 -2.86
N VAL A 163 6.07 -20.75 -3.91
CA VAL A 163 5.37 -20.87 -5.20
C VAL A 163 4.11 -20.03 -5.35
N LEU A 164 4.11 -19.06 -6.28
CA LEU A 164 2.93 -18.28 -6.65
C LEU A 164 1.93 -19.20 -7.38
N VAL A 165 0.76 -19.48 -6.78
CA VAL A 165 -0.22 -20.41 -7.36
C VAL A 165 -1.24 -19.62 -8.18
N LEU A 166 -1.17 -19.78 -9.50
CA LEU A 166 -2.06 -19.14 -10.46
C LEU A 166 -3.24 -20.04 -10.81
N LEU A 167 -4.45 -19.47 -10.82
CA LEU A 167 -5.64 -20.13 -11.34
C LEU A 167 -5.82 -19.77 -12.80
N GLY A 168 -5.75 -20.79 -13.63
CA GLY A 168 -5.94 -20.66 -15.05
C GLY A 168 -6.18 -21.98 -15.75
N ARG A 169 -6.22 -21.91 -17.07
CA ARG A 169 -6.28 -23.07 -17.96
C ARG A 169 -5.01 -23.13 -18.81
N ASN A 170 -4.50 -24.35 -19.06
CA ASN A 170 -3.32 -24.63 -19.90
C ASN A 170 -2.03 -23.93 -19.42
N LEU A 171 -1.73 -23.94 -18.11
CA LEU A 171 -0.71 -23.10 -17.43
C LEU A 171 0.61 -23.81 -17.06
N ASP A 172 1.09 -24.68 -17.93
CA ASP A 172 2.19 -25.57 -17.60
C ASP A 172 3.54 -24.86 -17.85
N MET A 173 4.24 -24.47 -16.76
CA MET A 173 5.61 -23.93 -16.64
C MET A 173 5.84 -22.40 -16.82
N PHE A 174 6.04 -21.63 -15.73
CA PHE A 174 6.61 -20.25 -15.80
C PHE A 174 7.42 -19.82 -14.54
N GLN A 175 8.42 -18.94 -14.71
CA GLN A 175 9.27 -18.31 -13.66
C GLN A 175 9.28 -16.77 -13.81
N PHE A 176 9.57 -16.02 -12.72
CA PHE A 176 9.62 -14.55 -12.69
C PHE A 176 10.91 -14.01 -12.02
N GLN A 177 11.37 -12.84 -12.46
CA GLN A 177 12.42 -12.06 -11.81
C GLN A 177 12.21 -10.55 -12.05
N TYR A 178 12.34 -9.73 -11.01
CA TYR A 178 12.24 -8.26 -11.09
C TYR A 178 13.15 -7.59 -10.05
N PRO A 179 13.79 -6.46 -10.39
CA PRO A 179 14.34 -5.52 -9.42
C PRO A 179 13.33 -4.39 -9.10
N LEU A 180 13.32 -3.89 -7.85
CA LEU A 180 12.43 -2.82 -7.39
C LEU A 180 13.16 -1.71 -6.63
N ASN A 181 12.63 -0.49 -6.73
CA ASN A 181 13.08 0.74 -6.06
C ASN A 181 11.93 1.48 -5.32
N GLN A 182 10.78 0.82 -5.07
CA GLN A 182 9.60 1.41 -4.42
C GLN A 182 9.00 0.47 -3.36
N LEU A 183 8.42 1.05 -2.30
CA LEU A 183 7.88 0.36 -1.11
C LEU A 183 6.75 -0.62 -1.45
N GLU A 184 5.93 -0.27 -2.43
CA GLU A 184 4.90 -1.11 -3.00
C GLU A 184 4.86 -0.91 -4.51
N TYR A 185 4.74 -2.00 -5.27
CA TYR A 185 4.61 -1.95 -6.72
C TYR A 185 3.56 -2.96 -7.21
N SER A 186 2.56 -2.43 -7.92
CA SER A 186 1.52 -3.26 -8.54
C SER A 186 1.97 -3.72 -9.91
N ALA A 187 2.50 -4.94 -9.99
CA ALA A 187 3.00 -5.53 -11.23
C ALA A 187 1.86 -6.28 -11.95
N PRO A 188 1.61 -6.02 -13.25
CA PRO A 188 0.70 -6.85 -14.03
C PRO A 188 1.31 -8.25 -14.20
N ILE A 189 0.51 -9.29 -13.96
CA ILE A 189 0.94 -10.66 -14.24
C ILE A 189 0.55 -11.00 -15.67
N TYR A 190 1.52 -11.50 -16.42
CA TYR A 190 1.30 -12.08 -17.73
C TYR A 190 2.15 -13.34 -17.85
N LEU A 191 1.64 -14.33 -18.58
CA LEU A 191 2.42 -15.51 -18.93
C LEU A 191 3.14 -15.22 -20.24
N GLN A 192 4.27 -15.87 -20.44
CA GLN A 192 5.08 -15.67 -21.64
C GLN A 192 5.57 -16.99 -22.18
N ARG A 193 5.27 -17.30 -23.44
CA ARG A 193 5.86 -18.44 -24.16
C ARG A 193 6.91 -17.90 -25.13
N GLY A 194 8.19 -18.14 -24.83
CA GLY A 194 9.29 -17.52 -25.57
C GLY A 194 9.29 -16.00 -25.38
N SER A 195 9.13 -15.23 -26.46
CA SER A 195 9.00 -13.76 -26.42
C SER A 195 7.55 -13.27 -26.40
N HIS A 196 6.56 -14.15 -26.56
CA HIS A 196 5.16 -13.75 -26.78
C HIS A 196 4.35 -13.75 -25.48
N ARG A 197 3.70 -12.62 -25.19
CA ARG A 197 2.76 -12.46 -24.08
C ARG A 197 1.49 -13.26 -24.36
N ILE A 198 1.05 -14.02 -23.37
CA ILE A 198 -0.20 -14.76 -23.39
C ILE A 198 -1.27 -14.00 -22.56
N ASP A 199 -2.54 -14.26 -22.88
CA ASP A 199 -3.70 -13.58 -22.29
C ASP A 199 -3.79 -13.76 -20.77
N SER A 200 -3.90 -12.63 -20.07
CA SER A 200 -4.22 -12.56 -18.65
C SER A 200 -5.39 -11.60 -18.42
N ALA A 201 -6.19 -11.84 -17.38
CA ALA A 201 -7.26 -10.92 -17.02
C ALA A 201 -6.69 -9.51 -16.75
N PRO A 202 -7.33 -8.43 -17.27
CA PRO A 202 -6.77 -7.07 -17.25
C PRO A 202 -6.60 -6.49 -15.83
N ASN A 203 -7.23 -7.11 -14.83
CA ASN A 203 -7.17 -6.75 -13.42
C ASN A 203 -6.26 -7.66 -12.58
N LEU A 204 -5.64 -8.68 -13.17
CA LEU A 204 -4.73 -9.58 -12.45
C LEU A 204 -3.38 -8.90 -12.20
N ARG A 205 -3.17 -8.46 -10.96
CA ARG A 205 -1.93 -7.78 -10.52
C ARG A 205 -1.36 -8.42 -9.26
N LEU A 206 -0.04 -8.45 -9.19
CA LEU A 206 0.73 -8.79 -8.01
C LEU A 206 1.12 -7.50 -7.28
N GLN A 207 1.00 -7.47 -5.96
CA GLN A 207 1.52 -6.39 -5.15
C GLN A 207 2.85 -6.83 -4.54
N LEU A 208 3.93 -6.30 -5.11
CA LEU A 208 5.27 -6.46 -4.56
C LEU A 208 5.49 -5.41 -3.47
N TYR A 209 6.08 -5.77 -2.35
CA TYR A 209 6.38 -4.82 -1.27
C TYR A 209 7.74 -5.07 -0.64
N ASP A 210 8.30 -4.07 0.03
CA ASP A 210 9.54 -4.21 0.77
C ASP A 210 9.41 -3.52 2.13
N CYS A 211 9.45 -4.31 3.21
CA CYS A 211 9.36 -3.81 4.57
C CYS A 211 10.52 -2.86 4.94
N SER A 212 11.67 -2.97 4.27
CA SER A 212 12.85 -2.17 4.55
C SER A 212 12.78 -0.74 4.00
N VAL A 213 11.85 -0.49 3.08
CA VAL A 213 11.67 0.82 2.47
C VAL A 213 10.69 1.63 3.31
N GLY A 214 10.97 2.93 3.49
CA GLY A 214 10.05 3.91 4.06
C GLY A 214 9.81 3.86 5.57
N GLN A 215 10.24 2.82 6.27
CA GLN A 215 10.18 2.74 7.74
C GLN A 215 11.57 2.97 8.33
N SER A 216 11.79 4.14 8.92
CA SER A 216 13.10 4.51 9.48
C SER A 216 13.32 4.04 10.91
N ASP A 217 12.27 3.61 11.61
CA ASP A 217 12.35 3.21 13.02
C ASP A 217 11.30 2.14 13.39
N CYS A 218 11.39 1.67 14.64
CA CYS A 218 10.57 0.57 15.16
C CYS A 218 9.08 0.90 15.17
N SER A 219 8.69 2.08 15.66
CA SER A 219 7.27 2.42 15.76
C SER A 219 6.63 2.58 14.38
N GLN A 220 7.39 3.11 13.43
CA GLN A 220 6.98 3.16 12.02
C GLN A 220 6.80 1.76 11.43
N CYS A 221 7.78 0.87 11.63
CA CYS A 221 7.72 -0.51 11.17
C CYS A 221 6.52 -1.28 11.73
N ARG A 222 6.25 -1.13 13.03
CA ARG A 222 5.17 -1.83 13.71
C ARG A 222 3.79 -1.22 13.46
N ALA A 223 3.73 0.04 13.01
CA ALA A 223 2.48 0.65 12.55
C ALA A 223 2.03 0.13 11.18
N VAL A 224 2.90 -0.58 10.44
CA VAL A 224 2.54 -1.24 9.18
C VAL A 224 1.46 -2.30 9.44
N SER A 225 0.48 -2.39 8.55
CA SER A 225 -0.60 -3.38 8.69
C SER A 225 -0.04 -4.80 8.78
N SER A 226 -0.54 -5.59 9.74
CA SER A 226 -0.11 -6.97 9.98
C SER A 226 -0.21 -7.89 8.75
N ARG A 227 -1.03 -7.54 7.75
CA ARG A 227 -1.15 -8.26 6.47
C ARG A 227 0.16 -8.34 5.67
N TYR A 228 1.11 -7.42 5.90
CA TYR A 228 2.41 -7.40 5.25
C TYR A 228 3.47 -8.19 6.03
N GLY A 229 3.18 -8.65 7.25
CA GLY A 229 4.12 -9.45 8.04
C GLY A 229 5.46 -8.75 8.34
N CYS A 230 5.51 -7.42 8.30
CA CYS A 230 6.71 -6.66 8.63
C CYS A 230 6.93 -6.65 10.14
N VAL A 231 8.19 -6.84 10.56
CA VAL A 231 8.62 -6.82 11.96
C VAL A 231 9.89 -5.99 12.12
N TRP A 232 10.05 -5.38 13.30
CA TRP A 232 11.30 -4.72 13.65
C TRP A 232 12.30 -5.78 14.13
N CYS A 233 13.37 -5.97 13.37
CA CYS A 233 14.42 -6.91 13.72
C CYS A 233 15.53 -6.18 14.48
N GLY A 234 15.76 -6.56 15.73
CA GLY A 234 16.86 -6.03 16.54
C GLY A 234 18.20 -6.70 16.23
N GLY A 235 19.31 -6.08 16.65
CA GLY A 235 20.66 -6.65 16.52
C GLY A 235 21.69 -5.64 16.02
N GLU A 236 22.73 -6.13 15.34
CA GLU A 236 23.84 -5.31 14.80
C GLU A 236 23.39 -4.35 13.68
N SER A 237 22.35 -4.73 12.92
CA SER A 237 21.73 -3.89 11.88
C SER A 237 20.22 -3.82 12.12
N PRO A 238 19.76 -2.95 13.05
CA PRO A 238 18.34 -2.86 13.35
C PRO A 238 17.58 -2.29 12.15
N GLY A 239 16.45 -2.90 11.83
CA GLY A 239 15.67 -2.49 10.66
C GLY A 239 14.32 -3.18 10.56
N CYS A 240 13.46 -2.62 9.70
CA CYS A 240 12.17 -3.21 9.39
C CYS A 240 12.33 -4.25 8.28
N VAL A 241 11.98 -5.50 8.56
CA VAL A 241 12.13 -6.61 7.61
C VAL A 241 10.91 -7.51 7.65
N TYR A 242 10.77 -8.37 6.64
CA TYR A 242 9.75 -9.41 6.66
C TYR A 242 10.03 -10.43 7.78
N ASN A 243 9.00 -10.93 8.46
CA ASN A 243 9.13 -11.78 9.64
C ASN A 243 10.08 -12.98 9.48
N LEU A 244 10.03 -13.69 8.35
CA LEU A 244 10.89 -14.84 8.09
C LEU A 244 12.34 -14.45 7.73
N SER A 245 12.60 -13.18 7.42
CA SER A 245 13.94 -12.65 7.18
C SER A 245 14.67 -12.28 8.47
N CYS A 246 13.96 -12.13 9.59
CA CYS A 246 14.56 -11.83 10.88
C CYS A 246 15.06 -13.11 11.55
N THR A 247 16.27 -13.55 11.19
CA THR A 247 16.90 -14.77 11.73
C THR A 247 17.97 -14.50 12.79
N SER A 248 18.31 -13.23 13.05
CA SER A 248 19.26 -12.84 14.09
C SER A 248 18.68 -13.08 15.49
N SER A 249 19.53 -13.31 16.49
CA SER A 249 19.14 -13.25 17.91
C SER A 249 19.32 -11.80 18.41
N PRO A 250 18.32 -11.17 19.06
CA PRO A 250 17.16 -11.78 19.75
C PRO A 250 15.90 -11.98 18.89
N GLY A 251 15.95 -11.72 17.59
CA GLY A 251 14.82 -11.89 16.67
C GLY A 251 13.93 -10.65 16.59
N PRO A 252 12.66 -10.83 16.20
CA PRO A 252 11.67 -9.76 16.18
C PRO A 252 11.50 -9.13 17.57
N ALA A 253 11.62 -7.81 17.67
CA ALA A 253 11.47 -7.11 18.94
C ALA A 253 9.99 -6.89 19.28
N ASP A 254 9.58 -7.32 20.47
CA ASP A 254 8.22 -7.12 20.98
C ASP A 254 7.96 -5.68 21.46
N THR A 255 9.02 -4.93 21.77
CA THR A 255 8.97 -3.54 22.24
C THR A 255 9.89 -2.65 21.41
N CYS A 256 9.50 -1.38 21.26
CA CYS A 256 10.34 -0.39 20.59
C CYS A 256 11.28 0.31 21.56
N PRO A 257 12.44 0.81 21.10
CA PRO A 257 13.32 1.65 21.92
C PRO A 257 12.61 2.90 22.41
N SER A 258 13.17 3.55 23.44
CA SER A 258 12.65 4.81 23.95
C SER A 258 12.64 5.91 22.87
N PRO A 259 11.68 6.84 22.93
CA PRO A 259 11.58 7.96 22.01
C PRO A 259 12.89 8.74 21.91
N GLN A 260 13.31 9.10 20.69
CA GLN A 260 14.49 9.94 20.47
C GLN A 260 14.06 11.26 19.84
N ILE A 261 14.34 12.37 20.52
CA ILE A 261 13.95 13.71 20.07
C ILE A 261 15.14 14.36 19.37
N THR A 262 14.99 14.69 18.09
CA THR A 262 16.06 15.26 17.27
C THR A 262 15.94 16.77 17.14
N GLN A 263 14.72 17.30 17.05
CA GLN A 263 14.49 18.73 16.85
C GLN A 263 13.19 19.20 17.50
N ILE A 264 13.23 20.40 18.07
CA ILE A 264 12.08 21.08 18.67
C ILE A 264 11.96 22.47 18.05
N GLN A 265 10.74 22.87 17.67
CA GLN A 265 10.47 24.20 17.14
C GLN A 265 9.07 24.71 17.53
N PRO A 266 8.94 25.91 18.12
CA PRO A 266 10.01 26.80 18.58
C PRO A 266 10.71 26.27 19.85
N LEU A 267 11.85 26.89 20.22
CA LEU A 267 12.57 26.59 21.48
C LEU A 267 12.15 27.48 22.65
N SER A 268 11.16 28.35 22.45
CA SER A 268 10.59 29.18 23.50
C SER A 268 9.09 29.37 23.31
N GLY A 269 8.38 29.65 24.41
CA GLY A 269 6.94 29.90 24.41
C GLY A 269 6.50 30.78 25.58
N PRO A 270 5.32 31.43 25.49
CA PRO A 270 4.81 32.29 26.54
C PRO A 270 4.43 31.47 27.79
N VAL A 271 4.57 32.05 28.98
CA VAL A 271 4.18 31.43 30.26
C VAL A 271 2.69 31.06 30.34
N GLU A 272 1.84 31.73 29.55
CA GLU A 272 0.41 31.44 29.42
C GLU A 272 0.11 30.22 28.54
N GLY A 273 1.09 29.72 27.78
CA GLY A 273 0.91 28.63 26.83
C GLY A 273 0.05 29.01 25.61
N GLY A 274 -0.60 28.01 25.00
CA GLY A 274 -1.44 28.16 23.81
C GLY A 274 -0.69 28.24 22.48
N VAL A 275 0.65 28.24 22.50
CA VAL A 275 1.49 28.11 21.30
C VAL A 275 1.70 26.63 20.97
N LEU A 276 1.75 26.32 19.67
CA LEU A 276 2.05 24.98 19.19
C LEU A 276 3.56 24.76 19.06
N VAL A 277 4.06 23.71 19.74
CA VAL A 277 5.42 23.21 19.61
C VAL A 277 5.42 21.98 18.73
N THR A 278 6.33 21.96 17.75
CA THR A 278 6.57 20.84 16.85
C THR A 278 7.82 20.10 17.32
N ILE A 279 7.68 18.82 17.59
CA ILE A 279 8.71 17.91 18.06
C ILE A 279 8.95 16.90 16.94
N HIS A 280 10.19 16.78 16.50
CA HIS A 280 10.65 15.80 15.51
C HIS A 280 11.56 14.77 16.20
N GLY A 281 11.50 13.53 15.73
CA GLY A 281 12.22 12.44 16.36
C GLY A 281 12.00 11.10 15.67
N SER A 282 12.30 10.04 16.41
CA SER A 282 12.03 8.64 16.05
C SER A 282 11.50 7.87 17.25
N ASN A 283 10.79 6.77 17.00
CA ASN A 283 10.07 5.97 18.00
C ASN A 283 9.03 6.78 18.80
N LEU A 284 8.37 7.76 18.16
CA LEU A 284 7.35 8.63 18.81
C LEU A 284 5.93 8.00 18.82
N GLY A 285 5.85 6.66 18.91
CA GLY A 285 4.59 5.91 18.94
C GLY A 285 4.09 5.43 17.57
N MET A 286 3.20 4.45 17.63
CA MET A 286 2.57 3.80 16.47
C MET A 286 1.21 4.43 16.16
N HIS A 287 0.53 4.91 17.21
CA HIS A 287 -0.77 5.54 17.16
C HIS A 287 -0.78 6.85 17.95
N TYR A 288 -1.72 7.73 17.61
CA TYR A 288 -1.90 9.00 18.32
C TYR A 288 -2.24 8.79 19.81
N GLN A 289 -2.94 7.72 20.14
CA GLN A 289 -3.29 7.37 21.52
C GLN A 289 -2.06 7.11 22.39
N ASP A 290 -0.97 6.59 21.82
CA ASP A 290 0.23 6.20 22.56
C ASP A 290 0.92 7.39 23.23
N ILE A 291 0.72 8.60 22.70
CA ILE A 291 1.35 9.84 23.16
C ILE A 291 0.38 10.76 23.92
N GLN A 292 -0.88 10.37 24.08
CA GLN A 292 -1.85 11.15 24.86
C GLN A 292 -1.44 11.16 26.34
N GLY A 293 -1.21 12.36 26.88
CA GLY A 293 -0.77 12.53 28.26
C GLY A 293 0.72 12.22 28.51
N GLY A 294 1.45 11.72 27.51
CA GLY A 294 2.86 11.36 27.63
C GLY A 294 3.86 12.47 27.26
N VAL A 295 3.40 13.64 26.82
CA VAL A 295 4.27 14.75 26.38
C VAL A 295 4.33 15.86 27.42
N THR A 296 5.54 16.21 27.84
CA THR A 296 5.80 17.37 28.72
C THR A 296 6.91 18.25 28.16
N VAL A 297 6.84 19.54 28.45
CA VAL A 297 7.80 20.55 28.05
C VAL A 297 8.20 21.32 29.31
N ALA A 298 9.48 21.26 29.70
CA ALA A 298 9.98 21.82 30.95
C ALA A 298 9.16 21.40 32.19
N GLY A 299 8.72 20.14 32.23
CA GLY A 299 7.88 19.59 33.30
C GLY A 299 6.40 19.98 33.25
N VAL A 300 5.99 20.81 32.29
CA VAL A 300 4.58 21.21 32.09
C VAL A 300 3.95 20.33 31.02
N SER A 301 2.71 19.87 31.23
CA SER A 301 2.00 19.05 30.23
C SER A 301 1.87 19.79 28.89
N CYS A 302 2.04 19.07 27.78
CA CYS A 302 1.80 19.59 26.44
C CYS A 302 0.76 18.71 25.75
N LEU A 303 -0.33 19.29 25.25
CA LEU A 303 -1.46 18.54 24.71
C LEU A 303 -1.27 18.25 23.22
N PRO A 304 -1.00 17.00 22.80
CA PRO A 304 -0.79 16.67 21.41
C PRO A 304 -2.01 16.97 20.55
N GLN A 305 -1.78 17.26 19.27
CA GLN A 305 -2.82 17.60 18.30
C GLN A 305 -2.95 16.50 17.25
N PRO A 306 -4.14 15.91 17.04
CA PRO A 306 -4.31 14.77 16.12
C PRO A 306 -3.85 15.08 14.68
N HIS A 307 -4.16 16.28 14.18
CA HIS A 307 -3.80 16.73 12.83
C HIS A 307 -2.30 17.01 12.66
N GLY A 308 -1.58 17.18 13.76
CA GLY A 308 -0.16 17.47 13.76
C GLY A 308 0.73 16.27 14.03
N TYR A 309 0.14 15.12 14.37
CA TYR A 309 0.86 13.88 14.59
C TYR A 309 1.17 13.17 13.27
N LEU A 310 2.44 12.80 13.06
CA LEU A 310 2.86 11.83 12.05
C LEU A 310 3.51 10.67 12.78
N ILE A 311 3.12 9.45 12.41
CA ILE A 311 3.57 8.20 13.04
C ILE A 311 5.09 8.24 13.20
N SER A 312 5.50 8.06 14.45
CA SER A 312 6.89 8.03 14.93
C SER A 312 7.78 9.26 14.68
N THR A 313 7.42 10.18 13.80
CA THR A 313 8.36 11.19 13.26
C THR A 313 8.06 12.61 13.68
N ARG A 314 6.81 12.93 14.01
CA ARG A 314 6.41 14.29 14.36
C ARG A 314 5.25 14.31 15.34
N ILE A 315 5.40 15.09 16.40
CA ILE A 315 4.32 15.48 17.30
C ILE A 315 4.16 16.99 17.22
N VAL A 316 2.94 17.48 17.09
CA VAL A 316 2.63 18.89 17.38
C VAL A 316 1.79 18.91 18.65
N CYS A 317 2.20 19.68 19.64
CA CYS A 317 1.49 19.78 20.91
C CYS A 317 1.27 21.25 21.31
N GLU A 318 0.16 21.51 21.98
CA GLU A 318 -0.19 22.81 22.52
C GLU A 318 0.34 22.95 23.95
N LEU A 319 1.19 23.96 24.17
CA LEU A 319 1.75 24.27 25.49
C LEU A 319 0.64 24.63 26.47
N GLN A 320 0.72 24.08 27.67
CA GLN A 320 -0.14 24.48 28.79
C GLN A 320 0.55 25.57 29.63
N PRO A 321 -0.21 26.33 30.45
CA PRO A 321 0.36 27.42 31.25
C PRO A 321 1.41 26.91 32.27
N SER A 322 2.58 27.54 32.31
CA SER A 322 3.66 27.24 33.27
C SER A 322 3.55 28.03 34.58
N LYS A 323 2.71 29.06 34.61
CA LYS A 323 2.55 30.08 35.69
C LYS A 323 3.76 30.99 35.91
N GLN A 324 4.97 30.53 35.62
CA GLN A 324 6.22 31.30 35.77
C GLN A 324 7.23 30.94 34.68
N GLU A 325 8.23 31.80 34.47
CA GLU A 325 9.36 31.50 33.59
C GLU A 325 10.09 30.25 34.10
N THR A 326 10.23 29.25 33.22
CA THR A 326 10.82 27.95 33.55
C THR A 326 11.56 27.41 32.33
N GLU A 327 12.64 26.70 32.57
CA GLU A 327 13.44 26.05 31.52
C GLU A 327 13.55 24.56 31.79
N GLY A 328 13.58 23.76 30.74
CA GLY A 328 13.80 22.33 30.87
C GLY A 328 13.67 21.58 29.54
N PRO A 329 13.94 20.27 29.55
CA PRO A 329 13.83 19.45 28.36
C PRO A 329 12.37 19.23 27.95
N VAL A 330 12.18 18.80 26.70
CA VAL A 330 10.96 18.15 26.25
C VAL A 330 11.11 16.67 26.53
N VAL A 331 10.09 16.08 27.16
CA VAL A 331 10.03 14.67 27.50
C VAL A 331 8.83 14.04 26.82
N VAL A 332 9.05 12.93 26.12
CA VAL A 332 8.00 12.16 25.43
C VAL A 332 8.02 10.73 25.98
N THR A 333 6.88 10.29 26.50
CA THR A 333 6.62 8.91 26.92
C THR A 333 5.59 8.30 25.97
N VAL A 334 5.84 7.08 25.49
CA VAL A 334 4.98 6.36 24.54
C VAL A 334 4.47 5.10 25.21
N GLY A 335 3.19 5.07 25.57
CA GLY A 335 2.62 3.97 26.36
C GLY A 335 3.45 3.70 27.62
N ASP A 336 3.89 2.45 27.79
CA ASP A 336 4.69 2.01 28.94
C ASP A 336 6.22 2.02 28.68
N SER A 337 6.68 2.64 27.59
CA SER A 337 8.11 2.73 27.28
C SER A 337 8.85 3.69 28.21
N GLU A 338 10.15 3.49 28.38
CA GLU A 338 11.01 4.49 29.02
C GLU A 338 10.91 5.86 28.32
N PRO A 339 10.90 6.99 29.06
CA PRO A 339 10.76 8.32 28.48
C PRO A 339 11.98 8.75 27.64
N GLY A 340 11.72 9.38 26.49
CA GLY A 340 12.73 10.08 25.71
C GLY A 340 12.86 11.54 26.14
N GLN A 341 14.08 12.04 26.24
CA GLN A 341 14.35 13.44 26.59
C GLN A 341 15.12 14.15 25.46
N SER A 342 14.79 15.43 25.23
CA SER A 342 15.48 16.24 24.24
C SER A 342 16.84 16.75 24.73
N LEU A 343 17.78 16.88 23.80
CA LEU A 343 19.05 17.55 24.06
C LEU A 343 18.89 19.08 24.13
N GLN A 344 17.95 19.64 23.36
CA GLN A 344 17.64 21.06 23.44
C GLN A 344 16.80 21.36 24.68
N THR A 345 17.08 22.50 25.32
CA THR A 345 16.27 23.07 26.39
C THR A 345 15.20 23.99 25.81
N PHE A 346 13.97 23.84 26.28
CA PHE A 346 12.87 24.75 25.99
C PHE A 346 12.71 25.78 27.11
N THR A 347 12.45 27.04 26.75
CA THR A 347 12.25 28.13 27.72
C THR A 347 10.83 28.70 27.66
N TYR A 348 10.11 28.64 28.78
CA TYR A 348 8.94 29.48 29.02
C TYR A 348 9.39 30.89 29.40
N GLN A 349 8.95 31.89 28.65
CA GLN A 349 9.34 33.28 28.81
C GLN A 349 8.11 34.16 28.96
N ASP A 350 8.28 35.28 29.65
CA ASP A 350 7.30 36.35 29.71
C ASP A 350 7.72 37.51 28.78
N PRO A 351 7.18 37.56 27.54
CA PRO A 351 7.45 38.64 26.61
C PRO A 351 6.75 39.93 27.05
N GLN A 352 7.50 41.03 27.07
CA GLN A 352 7.02 42.34 27.53
C GLN A 352 6.93 43.34 26.39
N LEU A 353 5.78 43.99 26.28
CA LEU A 353 5.52 45.05 25.31
C LEU A 353 5.88 46.41 25.94
N THR A 354 6.85 47.13 25.38
CA THR A 354 7.31 48.41 25.95
C THR A 354 6.83 49.62 25.17
N GLY A 355 6.53 49.49 23.88
CA GLY A 355 6.07 50.62 23.10
C GLY A 355 5.66 50.29 21.68
N ILE A 356 4.91 51.19 21.05
CA ILE A 356 4.52 51.12 19.64
C ILE A 356 4.84 52.46 18.96
N VAL A 357 5.47 52.38 17.78
CA VAL A 357 5.93 53.55 17.02
C VAL A 357 5.57 53.40 15.54
N PRO A 358 4.94 54.39 14.88
CA PRO A 358 4.46 55.66 15.44
C PRO A 358 3.21 55.49 16.32
N ASP A 359 2.98 56.47 17.20
CA ASP A 359 1.79 56.55 18.08
C ASP A 359 0.57 57.20 17.40
N LYS A 360 0.66 57.48 16.09
CA LYS A 360 -0.39 58.13 15.31
C LYS A 360 -0.33 57.77 13.83
N GLY A 361 -1.45 57.89 13.13
CA GLY A 361 -1.54 57.68 11.69
C GLY A 361 -2.91 58.06 11.09
N PRO A 362 -3.05 58.08 9.76
CA PRO A 362 -4.27 58.50 9.07
C PRO A 362 -5.46 57.57 9.34
N LEU A 363 -6.69 58.12 9.33
CA LEU A 363 -7.95 57.38 9.41
C LEU A 363 -8.01 56.27 8.35
N SER A 364 -7.52 56.53 7.13
CA SER A 364 -7.42 55.57 6.03
C SER A 364 -6.62 54.29 6.32
N GLY A 365 -5.87 54.23 7.42
CA GLY A 365 -5.03 53.11 7.82
C GLY A 365 -3.76 52.97 6.96
N GLY A 366 -3.13 51.79 7.00
CA GLY A 366 -1.89 51.51 6.26
C GLY A 366 -0.60 51.97 6.95
N THR A 367 -0.71 52.55 8.15
CA THR A 367 0.44 52.90 8.99
C THR A 367 1.22 51.64 9.37
N THR A 368 2.50 51.58 9.01
CA THR A 368 3.38 50.51 9.48
C THR A 368 3.77 50.79 10.92
N LEU A 369 3.29 49.95 11.83
CA LEU A 369 3.63 50.02 13.25
C LEU A 369 4.85 49.15 13.57
N THR A 370 5.79 49.73 14.31
CA THR A 370 6.92 49.05 14.91
C THR A 370 6.60 48.79 16.37
N VAL A 371 6.55 47.51 16.73
CA VAL A 371 6.32 47.05 18.10
C VAL A 371 7.68 46.90 18.80
N GLN A 372 7.83 47.55 19.94
CA GLN A 372 9.01 47.52 20.80
C GLN A 372 8.72 46.75 22.08
N GLY A 373 9.72 46.03 22.58
CA GLY A 373 9.58 45.18 23.73
C GLY A 373 10.80 44.30 23.97
N THR A 374 10.70 43.43 24.97
CA THR A 374 11.71 42.41 25.26
C THR A 374 11.13 41.03 24.99
N ARG A 375 11.97 40.12 24.49
CA ARG A 375 11.61 38.72 24.20
C ARG A 375 10.39 38.57 23.27
N LEU A 376 10.12 39.55 22.40
CA LEU A 376 9.01 39.50 21.44
C LEU A 376 9.13 38.37 20.38
N LEU A 377 10.27 37.69 20.32
CA LEU A 377 10.51 36.52 19.47
C LEU A 377 10.19 35.19 20.19
N THR A 378 9.55 35.22 21.37
CA THR A 378 9.03 34.03 22.03
C THR A 378 7.96 33.35 21.16
N GLY A 379 8.09 32.04 20.95
CA GLY A 379 7.18 31.29 20.07
C GLY A 379 7.56 31.39 18.60
N GLN A 380 6.58 31.29 17.69
CA GLN A 380 6.77 31.56 16.27
C GLN A 380 6.10 32.89 15.90
N ARG A 381 6.61 33.54 14.86
CA ARG A 381 6.03 34.79 14.34
C ARG A 381 4.55 34.66 13.97
N LYS A 382 4.09 33.48 13.54
CA LYS A 382 2.67 33.25 13.21
C LYS A 382 1.74 33.25 14.44
N ASP A 383 2.30 33.08 15.64
CA ASP A 383 1.55 33.00 16.90
C ASP A 383 1.32 34.39 17.53
N LEU A 384 1.95 35.44 16.97
CA LEU A 384 1.76 36.82 17.38
C LEU A 384 0.64 37.46 16.54
N THR A 385 -0.40 37.94 17.22
CA THR A 385 -1.47 38.73 16.59
C THR A 385 -1.51 40.11 17.23
N ALA A 386 -1.16 41.16 16.49
CA ALA A 386 -1.24 42.54 16.99
C ALA A 386 -2.59 43.17 16.66
N TYR A 387 -3.06 44.12 17.48
CA TYR A 387 -4.31 44.84 17.28
C TYR A 387 -4.23 46.30 17.74
N VAL A 388 -5.11 47.14 17.17
CA VAL A 388 -5.35 48.53 17.59
C VAL A 388 -6.85 48.69 17.82
N GLY A 389 -7.26 48.89 19.07
CA GLY A 389 -8.67 48.80 19.48
C GLY A 389 -9.21 47.39 19.28
N GLN A 390 -10.23 47.24 18.43
CA GLN A 390 -10.78 45.91 18.06
C GLN A 390 -10.19 45.36 16.75
N GLN A 391 -9.25 46.08 16.12
CA GLN A 391 -8.83 45.81 14.75
C GLN A 391 -7.49 45.05 14.67
N PRO A 392 -7.43 43.89 14.00
CA PRO A 392 -6.20 43.15 13.83
C PRO A 392 -5.24 43.85 12.87
N CYS A 393 -3.95 43.84 13.22
CA CYS A 393 -2.84 44.34 12.41
C CYS A 393 -2.16 43.18 11.68
N TYR A 394 -1.89 43.36 10.39
CA TYR A 394 -1.18 42.36 9.59
C TYR A 394 0.34 42.55 9.70
N MET A 395 1.02 41.53 10.20
CA MET A 395 2.48 41.51 10.16
C MET A 395 2.98 41.37 8.73
N ARG A 396 3.98 42.19 8.36
CA ARG A 396 4.59 42.18 7.03
C ARG A 396 5.26 40.82 6.77
N GLY A 397 4.60 39.95 5.99
CA GLY A 397 5.05 38.57 5.71
C GLY A 397 4.23 37.79 4.67
N LYS A 398 2.90 37.96 4.58
CA LYS A 398 2.05 37.43 3.49
C LYS A 398 0.83 38.34 3.33
N ARG A 399 0.51 38.79 2.10
CA ARG A 399 -0.73 39.53 1.80
C ARG A 399 -1.89 38.56 1.61
N PRO A 400 -3.04 38.79 2.25
CA PRO A 400 -4.34 38.69 1.61
C PRO A 400 -4.81 40.08 1.16
N PRO A 401 -5.64 40.18 0.11
CA PRO A 401 -6.26 41.44 -0.28
C PRO A 401 -7.43 41.75 0.64
N GLY A 402 -7.54 43.02 1.04
CA GLY A 402 -8.81 43.61 1.45
C GLY A 402 -9.28 43.33 2.89
N SER A 403 -8.78 44.13 3.82
CA SER A 403 -9.50 44.43 5.07
C SER A 403 -9.11 45.85 5.51
N ARG A 404 -9.82 46.83 4.95
CA ARG A 404 -9.79 48.22 5.43
C ARG A 404 -10.92 48.37 6.44
N THR A 405 -10.58 48.44 7.71
CA THR A 405 -11.52 48.88 8.74
C THR A 405 -10.90 50.03 9.52
N SER A 406 -11.05 51.22 8.94
CA SER A 406 -10.77 52.51 9.56
C SER A 406 -11.79 52.82 10.65
N PRO A 407 -11.40 53.38 11.81
CA PRO A 407 -12.35 54.06 12.67
C PRO A 407 -12.98 55.24 11.90
N ARG A 408 -14.27 55.52 12.13
CA ARG A 408 -15.02 56.60 11.45
C ARG A 408 -14.72 58.00 12.02
N THR A 409 -13.96 58.12 13.09
CA THR A 409 -13.75 59.37 13.85
C THR A 409 -12.34 59.43 14.46
N LYS A 410 -11.86 60.64 14.77
CA LYS A 410 -10.65 60.85 15.60
C LYS A 410 -10.86 60.11 16.93
N SER A 411 -10.07 59.08 17.17
CA SER A 411 -10.17 58.25 18.37
C SER A 411 -8.80 57.86 18.86
N GLU A 412 -8.64 57.83 20.17
CA GLU A 412 -7.49 57.22 20.85
C GLU A 412 -7.85 55.77 21.16
N LEU A 413 -7.07 54.82 20.64
CA LEU A 413 -7.30 53.40 20.82
C LEU A 413 -6.10 52.74 21.48
N THR A 414 -6.35 51.80 22.38
CA THR A 414 -5.30 50.98 22.99
C THR A 414 -4.73 50.04 21.95
N CYS A 415 -3.42 49.83 22.03
CA CYS A 415 -2.71 48.89 21.19
C CYS A 415 -2.22 47.73 22.03
N GLY A 416 -2.34 46.53 21.48
CA GLY A 416 -1.85 45.33 22.13
C GLY A 416 -1.55 44.22 21.14
N CYS A 417 -1.14 43.09 21.68
CA CYS A 417 -0.89 41.88 20.93
C CYS A 417 -1.24 40.65 21.77
N PHE A 418 -1.68 39.60 21.09
CA PHE A 418 -1.77 38.26 21.64
C PHE A 418 -0.49 37.49 21.30
N LEU A 419 0.13 36.88 22.31
CA LEU A 419 1.16 35.85 22.15
C LEU A 419 0.61 34.54 22.70
N GLY A 420 0.25 33.61 21.81
CA GLY A 420 -0.49 32.41 22.19
C GLY A 420 -1.86 32.78 22.77
N LYS A 421 -2.09 32.46 24.04
CA LYS A 421 -3.32 32.83 24.79
C LYS A 421 -3.16 34.07 25.68
N GLY A 422 -1.96 34.64 25.78
CA GLY A 422 -1.69 35.81 26.62
C GLY A 422 -1.93 37.13 25.87
N GLU A 423 -2.71 38.03 26.47
CA GLU A 423 -2.89 39.41 25.98
C GLU A 423 -1.84 40.33 26.60
N ARG A 424 -1.20 41.16 25.77
CA ARG A 424 -0.23 42.18 26.19
C ARG A 424 -0.61 43.52 25.60
N SER A 425 -0.66 44.56 26.43
CA SER A 425 -0.88 45.94 26.00
C SER A 425 0.19 46.85 26.61
N VAL A 426 0.45 47.99 25.98
CA VAL A 426 1.38 48.99 26.52
C VAL A 426 0.63 49.90 27.50
N PRO A 427 0.96 49.90 28.80
CA PRO A 427 0.27 50.74 29.77
C PRO A 427 0.43 52.23 29.43
N GLY A 428 -0.68 52.96 29.33
CA GLY A 428 -0.69 54.41 29.12
C GLY A 428 -0.33 54.89 27.71
N GLN A 429 -0.04 53.98 26.76
CA GLN A 429 0.18 54.34 25.37
C GLN A 429 -1.07 54.05 24.52
N VAL A 430 -1.51 55.05 23.76
CA VAL A 430 -2.64 54.98 22.83
C VAL A 430 -2.20 55.35 21.42
N PHE A 431 -2.79 54.73 20.41
CA PHE A 431 -2.63 55.12 19.03
C PHE A 431 -3.71 56.13 18.63
N ARG A 432 -3.29 57.25 18.05
CA ARG A 432 -4.15 58.36 17.68
C ARG A 432 -4.42 58.36 16.18
N TYR A 433 -5.69 58.23 15.81
CA TYR A 433 -6.09 58.43 14.42
C TYR A 433 -6.20 59.91 14.07
N MET A 434 -5.47 60.30 13.02
CA MET A 434 -5.41 61.66 12.46
C MET A 434 -6.23 61.72 11.16
N GLU A 435 -6.67 62.92 10.77
CA GLU A 435 -7.32 63.12 9.46
C GLU A 435 -6.40 62.71 8.31
N ASP A 436 -7.01 62.24 7.22
CA ASP A 436 -6.27 61.84 6.03
C ASP A 436 -5.57 63.06 5.42
N PRO A 437 -4.26 62.96 5.10
CA PRO A 437 -3.52 64.09 4.56
C PRO A 437 -4.04 64.45 3.16
N VAL A 438 -4.19 65.76 2.91
CA VAL A 438 -4.59 66.30 1.60
C VAL A 438 -3.35 66.85 0.89
N ILE A 439 -3.03 66.31 -0.28
CA ILE A 439 -1.96 66.83 -1.13
C ILE A 439 -2.49 68.08 -1.83
N THR A 440 -2.02 69.26 -1.43
CA THR A 440 -2.44 70.55 -2.00
C THR A 440 -1.54 71.01 -3.15
N LYS A 441 -0.28 70.57 -3.17
CA LYS A 441 0.70 70.94 -4.19
C LYS A 441 1.83 69.90 -4.24
N ALA A 442 2.33 69.62 -5.44
CA ALA A 442 3.56 68.86 -5.65
C ALA A 442 4.51 69.70 -6.51
N PHE A 443 5.79 69.74 -6.15
CA PHE A 443 6.81 70.48 -6.90
C PHE A 443 8.11 69.67 -6.99
N PRO A 444 8.73 69.55 -8.19
CA PRO A 444 8.24 70.04 -9.48
C PRO A 444 6.98 69.29 -9.96
N ALA A 445 6.17 69.92 -10.80
CA ALA A 445 4.95 69.32 -11.34
C ALA A 445 5.24 68.25 -12.42
N GLU A 446 6.45 68.25 -12.95
CA GLU A 446 6.90 67.37 -14.02
C GLU A 446 8.25 66.73 -13.64
N SER A 447 8.47 65.51 -14.13
CA SER A 447 9.75 64.80 -14.00
C SER A 447 10.11 64.13 -15.32
N PHE A 448 11.38 63.74 -15.47
CA PHE A 448 11.86 62.98 -16.63
C PHE A 448 11.78 61.48 -16.35
N TYR A 449 11.58 60.68 -17.40
CA TYR A 449 11.77 59.24 -17.35
C TYR A 449 13.26 58.94 -17.59
N GLU A 450 13.91 58.22 -16.67
CA GLU A 450 15.21 57.59 -16.89
C GLU A 450 15.07 56.18 -17.47
#